data_AF-A0A091TXL9-F1
#
_entry.id   AF-A0A091TXL9-F1
#
_cell.length_a   1.000
_cell.length_b   1.000
_cell.length_c   1.000
_cell.angle_alpha   90.00
_cell.angle_beta   90.00
_cell.angle_gamma   90.00
#
_symmetry.space_group_name_H-M   'P 1'
#
loop_
_entity.id
_entity.type
_entity.pdbx_description
1 polymer ?
#
loop_
_entity_poly.entity_id
_entity_poly.type
_entity_poly.pdbx_seq_one_letter_code
_entity_poly.pdbx_strand_id
1 'polypeptide(L)'
;SKMKQGLLPSLEDLLFYTIAEGQEKIPVHKFITALKSTGLRTSDPRLKECMDMLRLTLQTTSDGVMLDKDLFKKCVQSNIVLLTQAFRRKFVIPDFMSFTSHIDELYESAKKQSGGKVADYIPQLAKFSPDLWGVSLCTVDGQRHSVGDTKVPFCLQSCVKPLKYAIAVNDLGTEYVHRYVGKEPSGLRFNKLFLNEDDRPHNPMVNAGAIVITSLIKQGANNAEKFDYVMQFMNKMAGNEYVGFSNATFQSERESGDRNFAIGYYLKEKKCFPEGTDMVAILDFYFQLCSIEVTCESASVMAATLANGGFCPITGERVLSPEAVRNTLSLMHSCGMYDFSGQFAFHVGLPAKSGVAGGILLVVPNVMGLMCWSPPLDKMGNSVKGIHFCHDLVSLCNFHNYDNLRHFAKKLDPRREGGDQRV
;
A
#
# COMPACT_ATOMS: atom_id res chain seq x y z
N SER A 1 57.45 -21.11 -9.36
CA SER A 1 56.55 -19.94 -9.33
C SER A 1 55.16 -20.38 -9.77
N LYS A 2 54.31 -20.84 -8.83
CA LYS A 2 52.91 -21.15 -9.12
C LYS A 2 52.16 -19.83 -9.16
N MET A 3 51.78 -19.37 -10.35
CA MET A 3 50.80 -18.30 -10.51
C MET A 3 49.53 -18.74 -9.77
N LYS A 4 49.24 -18.11 -8.63
CA LYS A 4 47.91 -18.15 -8.02
C LYS A 4 46.96 -17.58 -9.07
N GLN A 5 46.15 -18.44 -9.69
CA GLN A 5 44.96 -18.00 -10.41
C GLN A 5 44.15 -17.16 -9.41
N GLY A 6 44.14 -15.84 -9.61
CA GLY A 6 43.32 -14.93 -8.83
C GLY A 6 41.87 -15.26 -9.10
N LEU A 7 41.25 -16.04 -8.22
CA LEU A 7 39.80 -16.17 -8.19
C LEU A 7 39.23 -14.75 -8.07
N LEU A 8 38.42 -14.35 -9.05
CA LEU A 8 37.61 -13.14 -8.94
C LEU A 8 36.86 -13.17 -7.60
N PRO A 9 36.88 -12.09 -6.80
CA PRO A 9 36.17 -12.06 -5.53
C PRO A 9 34.69 -12.37 -5.75
N SER A 10 34.10 -13.23 -4.91
CA SER A 10 32.66 -13.51 -4.98
C SER A 10 31.84 -12.28 -4.55
N LEU A 11 30.54 -12.24 -4.88
CA LEU A 11 29.69 -11.10 -4.52
C LEU A 11 29.63 -10.89 -2.99
N GLU A 12 29.61 -11.99 -2.23
CA GLU A 12 29.66 -11.98 -0.77
C GLU A 12 30.96 -11.36 -0.26
N ASP A 13 32.09 -11.70 -0.89
CA ASP A 13 33.40 -11.17 -0.53
C ASP A 13 33.47 -9.66 -0.77
N LEU A 14 32.98 -9.20 -1.94
CA LEU A 14 32.93 -7.77 -2.25
C LEU A 14 32.04 -7.01 -1.27
N LEU A 15 30.89 -7.58 -0.91
CA LEU A 15 30.00 -6.99 0.08
C LEU A 15 30.64 -6.93 1.47
N PHE A 16 31.35 -7.99 1.88
CA PHE A 16 32.13 -7.99 3.13
C PHE A 16 33.10 -6.82 3.17
N TYR A 17 33.94 -6.66 2.14
CA TYR A 17 34.92 -5.57 2.11
C TYR A 17 34.27 -4.18 2.09
N THR A 18 33.09 -4.05 1.47
CA THR A 18 32.32 -2.79 1.45
C THR A 18 31.89 -2.37 2.86
N ILE A 19 31.49 -3.32 3.71
CA ILE A 19 31.01 -3.04 5.08
C ILE A 19 32.16 -3.00 6.10
N ALA A 20 33.18 -3.83 5.89
CA ALA A 20 34.33 -3.93 6.78
C ALA A 20 35.22 -2.69 6.75
N GLU A 21 35.22 -1.91 5.65
CA GLU A 21 35.99 -0.67 5.51
C GLU A 21 37.48 -0.86 5.83
N GLY A 22 38.04 -1.99 5.40
CA GLY A 22 39.45 -2.35 5.63
C GLY A 22 39.73 -3.10 6.94
N GLN A 23 38.73 -3.34 7.79
CA GLN A 23 38.87 -4.19 8.98
C GLN A 23 38.81 -5.68 8.66
N GLU A 24 39.40 -6.52 9.52
CA GLU A 24 39.41 -7.99 9.33
C GLU A 24 38.08 -8.67 9.69
N LYS A 25 37.26 -8.02 10.52
CA LYS A 25 35.97 -8.51 10.99
C LYS A 25 34.93 -7.39 10.98
N ILE A 26 33.66 -7.76 10.84
CA ILE A 26 32.52 -6.84 10.88
C ILE A 26 31.76 -7.03 12.19
N PRO A 27 31.59 -5.98 13.01
CA PRO A 27 30.66 -6.03 14.12
C PRO A 27 29.22 -6.24 13.62
N VAL A 28 28.48 -7.18 14.18
CA VAL A 28 27.11 -7.51 13.75
C VAL A 28 26.18 -6.31 13.84
N HIS A 29 26.34 -5.48 14.88
CA HIS A 29 25.58 -4.23 15.01
C HIS A 29 25.88 -3.25 13.86
N LYS A 30 27.12 -3.18 13.37
CA LYS A 30 27.51 -2.35 12.22
C LYS A 30 26.80 -2.83 10.95
N PHE A 31 26.78 -4.14 10.72
CA PHE A 31 26.03 -4.73 9.60
C PHE A 31 24.54 -4.41 9.68
N ILE A 32 23.89 -4.63 10.83
CA ILE A 32 22.46 -4.38 11.00
C ILE A 32 22.13 -2.89 10.83
N THR A 33 22.95 -1.99 11.37
CA THR A 33 22.77 -0.54 11.21
C THR A 33 22.92 -0.12 9.74
N ALA A 34 23.93 -0.65 9.04
CA ALA A 34 24.14 -0.37 7.63
C ALA A 34 23.04 -0.99 6.74
N LEU A 35 22.47 -2.13 7.13
CA LEU A 35 21.30 -2.70 6.46
C LEU A 35 20.07 -1.79 6.64
N LYS A 36 19.81 -1.33 7.87
CA LYS A 36 18.68 -0.43 8.16
C LYS A 36 18.78 0.90 7.43
N SER A 37 19.99 1.44 7.21
CA SER A 37 20.16 2.68 6.45
C SER A 37 19.84 2.56 4.96
N THR A 38 19.76 1.33 4.42
CA THR A 38 19.21 1.09 3.07
C THR A 38 17.68 1.23 3.02
N GLY A 39 17.02 1.28 4.18
CA GLY A 39 15.56 1.29 4.32
C GLY A 39 14.93 -0.08 4.52
N LEU A 40 15.68 -1.18 4.35
CA LEU A 40 15.19 -2.52 4.67
C LEU A 40 15.03 -2.70 6.18
N ARG A 41 13.99 -3.45 6.58
CA ARG A 41 13.80 -3.87 7.98
C ARG A 41 14.41 -5.26 8.18
N THR A 42 14.93 -5.52 9.38
CA THR A 42 15.44 -6.84 9.77
C THR A 42 14.36 -7.92 9.83
N SER A 43 13.09 -7.52 9.82
CA SER A 43 11.92 -8.41 9.75
C SER A 43 11.46 -8.69 8.32
N ASP A 44 12.18 -8.21 7.29
CA ASP A 44 11.85 -8.48 5.89
C ASP A 44 11.85 -10.00 5.63
N PRO A 45 10.74 -10.59 5.17
CA PRO A 45 10.66 -12.02 4.88
C PRO A 45 11.75 -12.53 3.93
N ARG A 46 12.21 -11.70 2.99
CA ARG A 46 13.29 -12.03 2.04
C ARG A 46 14.68 -12.02 2.68
N LEU A 47 14.81 -11.63 3.95
CA LEU A 47 16.04 -11.66 4.74
C LEU A 47 16.01 -12.72 5.85
N LYS A 48 14.95 -13.54 5.91
CA LYS A 48 14.74 -14.50 7.00
C LYS A 48 15.94 -15.43 7.19
N GLU A 49 16.44 -16.05 6.12
CA GLU A 49 17.56 -17.00 6.19
C GLU A 49 18.83 -16.32 6.69
N CYS A 50 19.14 -15.12 6.19
CA CYS A 50 20.26 -14.31 6.66
C CYS A 50 20.15 -13.99 8.16
N MET A 51 18.96 -13.58 8.62
CA MET A 51 18.75 -13.21 10.02
C MET A 51 18.78 -14.44 10.95
N ASP A 52 18.24 -15.57 10.51
CA ASP A 52 18.28 -16.83 11.26
C ASP A 52 19.71 -17.36 11.37
N MET A 53 20.49 -17.29 10.28
CA MET A 53 21.90 -17.71 10.29
C MET A 53 22.77 -16.79 11.15
N LEU A 54 22.50 -15.47 11.14
CA LEU A 54 23.14 -14.53 12.04
C LEU A 54 22.84 -14.87 13.51
N ARG A 55 21.59 -15.14 13.87
CA ARG A 55 21.20 -15.55 15.24
C ARG A 55 21.91 -16.83 15.66
N LEU A 56 21.96 -17.84 14.78
CA LEU A 56 22.64 -19.10 15.05
C LEU A 56 24.14 -18.88 15.31
N THR A 57 24.80 -18.08 14.46
CA THR A 57 26.23 -17.78 14.56
C THR A 57 26.57 -17.00 15.84
N LEU A 58 25.72 -16.06 16.23
CA LEU A 58 25.86 -15.29 17.47
C LEU A 58 25.80 -16.18 18.73
N GLN A 59 25.04 -17.27 18.70
CA GLN A 59 24.93 -18.20 19.83
C GLN A 59 26.12 -19.16 19.93
N THR A 60 26.79 -19.48 18.81
CA THR A 60 27.86 -20.49 18.78
C THR A 60 29.27 -19.95 18.95
N THR A 61 29.46 -18.62 18.91
CA THR A 61 30.79 -18.00 18.86
C THR A 61 31.10 -17.30 20.19
N SER A 62 32.25 -17.59 20.78
CA SER A 62 32.68 -17.02 22.08
C SER A 62 32.81 -15.50 22.09
N ASP A 63 33.03 -14.90 20.92
CA ASP A 63 33.19 -13.46 20.72
C ASP A 63 31.89 -12.74 20.30
N GLY A 64 30.78 -13.50 20.18
CA GLY A 64 29.35 -13.09 20.15
C GLY A 64 28.89 -11.86 19.34
N VAL A 65 29.78 -11.15 18.65
CA VAL A 65 29.56 -9.77 18.17
C VAL A 65 30.29 -9.51 16.85
N MET A 66 31.31 -10.31 16.51
CA MET A 66 32.16 -10.11 15.32
C MET A 66 31.98 -11.22 14.29
N LEU A 67 31.89 -10.84 13.01
CA LEU A 67 31.84 -11.74 11.86
C LEU A 67 33.16 -11.64 11.08
N ASP A 68 33.87 -12.75 10.95
CA ASP A 68 34.90 -12.86 9.93
C ASP A 68 34.27 -13.06 8.54
N LYS A 69 35.13 -13.09 7.51
CA LYS A 69 34.71 -13.19 6.12
C LYS A 69 33.88 -14.46 5.82
N ASP A 70 34.28 -15.61 6.37
CA ASP A 70 33.63 -16.89 6.08
C ASP A 70 32.28 -17.00 6.79
N LEU A 71 32.20 -16.54 8.05
CA LEU A 71 30.95 -16.45 8.79
C LEU A 71 29.98 -15.46 8.14
N PHE A 72 30.47 -14.29 7.71
CA PHE A 72 29.65 -13.33 6.98
C PHE A 72 29.08 -13.95 5.70
N LYS A 73 29.93 -14.60 4.89
CA LYS A 73 29.51 -15.29 3.67
C LYS A 73 28.43 -16.33 3.94
N LYS A 74 28.61 -17.16 4.96
CA LYS A 74 27.63 -18.18 5.37
C LYS A 74 26.28 -17.56 5.75
N CYS A 75 26.29 -16.39 6.38
CA CYS A 75 25.06 -15.67 6.73
C CYS A 75 24.36 -15.08 5.50
N VAL A 76 25.09 -14.43 4.60
CA VAL A 76 24.46 -13.65 3.52
C VAL A 76 24.18 -14.44 2.24
N GLN A 77 24.77 -15.62 2.05
CA GLN A 77 24.72 -16.37 0.78
C GLN A 77 23.30 -16.57 0.23
N SER A 78 22.31 -16.85 1.09
CA SER A 78 20.93 -17.13 0.66
C SER A 78 20.19 -15.87 0.17
N ASN A 79 20.64 -14.68 0.58
CA ASN A 79 19.96 -13.42 0.32
C ASN A 79 20.90 -12.39 -0.35
N ILE A 80 22.03 -12.85 -0.92
CA ILE A 80 23.11 -12.00 -1.42
C ILE A 80 22.68 -11.08 -2.56
N VAL A 81 21.74 -11.51 -3.40
CA VAL A 81 21.23 -10.69 -4.52
C VAL A 81 20.54 -9.43 -4.01
N LEU A 82 19.61 -9.58 -3.06
CA LEU A 82 18.88 -8.46 -2.43
C LEU A 82 19.84 -7.56 -1.65
N LEU A 83 20.72 -8.15 -0.85
CA LEU A 83 21.72 -7.39 -0.08
C LEU A 83 22.66 -6.61 -1.01
N THR A 84 23.09 -7.20 -2.12
CA THR A 84 23.93 -6.52 -3.11
C THR A 84 23.21 -5.32 -3.71
N GLN A 85 21.91 -5.45 -4.05
CA GLN A 85 21.11 -4.33 -4.54
C GLN A 85 21.02 -3.21 -3.48
N ALA A 86 20.74 -3.59 -2.22
CA ALA A 86 20.62 -2.65 -1.11
C ALA A 86 21.91 -1.84 -0.90
N PHE A 87 23.04 -2.52 -0.73
CA PHE A 87 24.32 -1.89 -0.42
C PHE A 87 24.98 -1.19 -1.61
N ARG A 88 24.63 -1.57 -2.85
CA ARG A 88 25.07 -0.86 -4.07
C ARG A 88 24.11 0.24 -4.51
N ARG A 89 23.17 0.64 -3.64
CA ARG A 89 22.21 1.72 -3.89
C ARG A 89 21.45 1.53 -5.22
N LYS A 90 21.06 0.28 -5.49
CA LYS A 90 20.28 -0.11 -6.69
C LYS A 90 18.78 -0.15 -6.45
N PHE A 91 18.34 0.17 -5.24
CA PHE A 91 16.92 0.40 -4.98
C PHE A 91 16.43 1.67 -5.66
N VAL A 92 15.12 1.68 -5.91
CA VAL A 92 14.38 2.74 -6.56
C VAL A 92 14.53 4.08 -5.87
N ILE A 93 14.82 4.10 -4.56
CA ILE A 93 15.26 5.29 -3.83
C ILE A 93 16.65 4.99 -3.24
N PRO A 94 17.73 5.42 -3.93
CA PRO A 94 19.12 5.16 -3.51
C PRO A 94 19.47 5.74 -2.13
N ASP A 95 19.13 7.02 -1.90
CA ASP A 95 19.37 7.73 -0.64
C ASP A 95 18.10 7.77 0.20
N PHE A 96 17.74 6.62 0.75
CA PHE A 96 16.50 6.46 1.50
C PHE A 96 16.47 7.30 2.77
N MET A 97 17.59 7.44 3.48
CA MET A 97 17.65 8.22 4.72
C MET A 97 17.37 9.71 4.47
N SER A 98 17.94 10.28 3.40
CA SER A 98 17.61 11.65 3.00
C SER A 98 16.14 11.79 2.63
N PHE A 99 15.61 10.85 1.85
CA PHE A 99 14.20 10.86 1.46
C PHE A 99 13.26 10.78 2.68
N THR A 100 13.55 9.92 3.67
CA THR A 100 12.73 9.80 4.88
C THR A 100 12.74 11.06 5.75
N SER A 101 13.85 11.81 5.77
CA SER A 101 13.89 13.11 6.46
C SER A 101 12.89 14.09 5.86
N HIS A 102 12.78 14.14 4.53
CA HIS A 102 11.77 14.96 3.86
C HIS A 102 10.35 14.47 4.19
N ILE A 103 10.12 13.16 4.26
CA ILE A 103 8.82 12.60 4.67
C ILE A 103 8.44 13.04 6.08
N ASP A 104 9.40 13.08 7.01
CA ASP A 104 9.17 13.57 8.38
C ASP A 104 8.80 15.06 8.40
N GLU A 105 9.45 15.88 7.58
CA GLU A 105 9.11 17.31 7.41
C GLU A 105 7.69 17.50 6.83
N LEU A 106 7.34 16.72 5.81
CA LEU A 106 6.00 16.72 5.23
C LEU A 106 4.93 16.27 6.24
N TYR A 107 5.26 15.26 7.05
CA TYR A 107 4.41 14.79 8.13
C TYR A 107 4.15 15.90 9.16
N GLU A 108 5.19 16.60 9.62
CA GLU A 108 5.07 17.69 10.59
C GLU A 108 4.37 18.93 10.00
N SER A 109 4.53 19.19 8.71
CA SER A 109 3.76 20.22 7.98
C SER A 109 2.26 19.91 8.02
N ALA A 110 1.88 18.70 7.58
CA ALA A 110 0.48 18.26 7.53
C ALA A 110 -0.15 18.14 8.94
N LYS A 111 0.63 17.77 9.95
CA LYS A 111 0.17 17.64 11.35
C LYS A 111 -0.43 18.93 11.91
N LYS A 112 0.03 20.10 11.42
CA LYS A 112 -0.46 21.43 11.84
C LYS A 112 -1.89 21.72 11.35
N GLN A 113 -2.42 20.94 10.40
CA GLN A 113 -3.79 21.06 9.95
C GLN A 113 -4.75 20.48 11.00
N SER A 114 -5.43 21.36 11.74
CA SER A 114 -6.38 21.00 12.81
C SER A 114 -7.86 21.01 12.35
N GLY A 115 -8.11 21.27 11.08
CA GLY A 115 -9.46 21.30 10.51
C GLY A 115 -10.06 19.92 10.28
N GLY A 116 -11.34 19.91 9.91
CA GLY A 116 -12.10 18.69 9.59
C GLY A 116 -12.99 18.22 10.74
N LYS A 117 -13.73 17.14 10.49
CA LYS A 117 -14.61 16.51 11.49
C LYS A 117 -14.45 14.99 11.43
N VAL A 118 -14.29 14.36 12.58
CA VAL A 118 -14.29 12.89 12.69
C VAL A 118 -15.65 12.37 12.23
N ALA A 119 -15.65 11.27 11.47
CA ALA A 119 -16.88 10.61 11.08
C ALA A 119 -17.63 10.10 12.33
N ASP A 120 -18.84 10.61 12.55
CA ASP A 120 -19.63 10.39 13.77
C ASP A 120 -20.98 9.70 13.54
N TYR A 121 -21.24 9.23 12.32
CA TYR A 121 -22.48 8.53 11.99
C TYR A 121 -22.55 7.11 12.58
N ILE A 122 -21.41 6.52 12.98
CA ILE A 122 -21.35 5.32 13.80
C ILE A 122 -20.42 5.52 15.02
N PRO A 123 -20.75 4.93 16.19
CA PRO A 123 -19.96 5.11 17.41
C PRO A 123 -18.49 4.68 17.31
N GLN A 124 -18.18 3.68 16.49
CA GLN A 124 -16.84 3.11 16.36
C GLN A 124 -15.87 4.09 15.70
N LEU A 125 -16.32 4.86 14.71
CA LEU A 125 -15.50 5.91 14.08
C LEU A 125 -15.38 7.15 14.98
N ALA A 126 -16.46 7.50 15.71
CA ALA A 126 -16.47 8.62 16.63
C ALA A 126 -15.49 8.49 17.81
N LYS A 127 -15.06 7.26 18.13
CA LYS A 127 -14.10 6.97 19.21
C LYS A 127 -12.66 7.39 18.87
N PHE A 128 -12.32 7.52 17.59
CA PHE A 128 -10.95 7.90 17.22
C PHE A 128 -10.67 9.35 17.58
N SER A 129 -9.54 9.58 18.25
CA SER A 129 -9.10 10.95 18.56
C SER A 129 -8.79 11.72 17.28
N PRO A 130 -9.21 13.00 17.16
CA PRO A 130 -8.87 13.85 16.02
C PRO A 130 -7.38 14.14 15.90
N ASP A 131 -6.60 13.93 16.98
CA ASP A 131 -5.17 14.20 17.01
C ASP A 131 -4.33 13.10 16.35
N LEU A 132 -4.93 11.91 16.13
CA LEU A 132 -4.24 10.78 15.52
C LEU A 132 -3.79 11.13 14.10
N TRP A 133 -2.51 10.90 13.83
CA TRP A 133 -1.91 11.13 12.52
C TRP A 133 -0.77 10.15 12.29
N GLY A 134 -0.89 9.32 11.25
CA GLY A 134 0.14 8.35 10.89
C GLY A 134 0.40 8.33 9.38
N VAL A 135 1.67 8.28 9.00
CA VAL A 135 2.12 8.08 7.62
C VAL A 135 3.07 6.90 7.56
N SER A 136 2.83 5.98 6.64
CA SER A 136 3.74 4.88 6.35
C SER A 136 3.95 4.74 4.85
N LEU A 137 5.18 4.41 4.47
CA LEU A 137 5.54 4.13 3.08
C LEU A 137 6.30 2.80 2.97
N CYS A 138 6.11 2.15 1.83
CA CYS A 138 6.85 0.97 1.41
C CYS A 138 7.22 1.13 -0.07
N THR A 139 8.50 1.06 -0.41
CA THR A 139 8.95 1.10 -1.81
C THR A 139 8.73 -0.24 -2.49
N VAL A 140 8.77 -0.25 -3.83
CA VAL A 140 8.67 -1.50 -4.61
C VAL A 140 9.82 -2.48 -4.33
N ASP A 141 10.93 -1.99 -3.76
CA ASP A 141 12.06 -2.82 -3.32
C ASP A 141 11.96 -3.27 -1.85
N GLY A 142 10.93 -2.83 -1.12
CA GLY A 142 10.70 -3.18 0.28
C GLY A 142 11.39 -2.27 1.30
N GLN A 143 11.90 -1.10 0.88
CA GLN A 143 12.36 -0.07 1.81
C GLN A 143 11.16 0.54 2.54
N ARG A 144 11.25 0.76 3.84
CA ARG A 144 10.10 1.15 4.67
C ARG A 144 10.43 2.21 5.68
N HIS A 145 9.54 3.20 5.80
CA HIS A 145 9.59 4.26 6.81
C HIS A 145 8.20 4.59 7.31
N SER A 146 8.11 5.02 8.56
CA SER A 146 6.84 5.25 9.24
C SER A 146 7.01 6.31 10.32
N VAL A 147 6.09 7.27 10.36
CA VAL A 147 6.10 8.40 11.30
C VAL A 147 4.68 8.66 11.83
N GLY A 148 4.56 8.90 13.14
CA GLY A 148 3.29 9.08 13.83
C GLY A 148 2.59 7.78 14.25
N ASP A 149 1.26 7.83 14.35
CA ASP A 149 0.37 6.79 14.90
C ASP A 149 0.14 5.61 13.93
N THR A 150 1.23 5.04 13.42
CA THR A 150 1.23 4.15 12.26
C THR A 150 0.84 2.71 12.56
N LYS A 151 0.84 2.32 13.83
CA LYS A 151 0.55 0.95 14.30
C LYS A 151 -0.84 0.81 14.93
N VAL A 152 -1.61 1.91 14.99
CA VAL A 152 -2.99 1.88 15.48
C VAL A 152 -3.87 1.24 14.41
N PRO A 153 -4.60 0.15 14.72
CA PRO A 153 -5.54 -0.44 13.78
C PRO A 153 -6.73 0.49 13.50
N PHE A 154 -7.17 0.53 12.25
CA PHE A 154 -8.38 1.21 11.83
C PHE A 154 -9.05 0.46 10.67
N CYS A 155 -10.37 0.64 10.51
CA CYS A 155 -11.11 0.02 9.42
C CYS A 155 -10.77 0.65 8.06
N LEU A 156 -10.47 -0.17 7.04
CA LEU A 156 -10.19 0.28 5.67
C LEU A 156 -11.32 1.11 5.09
N GLN A 157 -12.57 0.75 5.41
CA GLN A 157 -13.76 1.39 4.84
C GLN A 157 -13.66 1.40 3.29
N SER A 158 -13.99 2.51 2.63
CA SER A 158 -13.89 2.63 1.17
C SER A 158 -12.50 2.36 0.58
N CYS A 159 -11.41 2.33 1.36
CA CYS A 159 -10.09 1.93 0.87
C CYS A 159 -10.05 0.46 0.43
N VAL A 160 -10.99 -0.38 0.87
CA VAL A 160 -11.09 -1.79 0.43
C VAL A 160 -11.59 -1.94 -1.01
N LYS A 161 -12.30 -0.94 -1.54
CA LYS A 161 -12.94 -0.98 -2.86
C LYS A 161 -11.97 -1.28 -4.01
N PRO A 162 -10.82 -0.60 -4.15
CA PRO A 162 -9.82 -0.93 -5.18
C PRO A 162 -9.27 -2.34 -5.02
N LEU A 163 -9.04 -2.80 -3.78
CA LEU A 163 -8.45 -4.11 -3.49
C LEU A 163 -9.39 -5.24 -3.93
N LYS A 164 -10.68 -5.17 -3.58
CA LYS A 164 -11.66 -6.18 -4.00
C LYS A 164 -11.94 -6.16 -5.50
N TYR A 165 -11.85 -4.98 -6.14
CA TYR A 165 -11.91 -4.88 -7.60
C TYR A 165 -10.71 -5.56 -8.26
N ALA A 166 -9.49 -5.35 -7.73
CA ALA A 166 -8.29 -6.02 -8.22
C ALA A 166 -8.42 -7.54 -8.10
N ILE A 167 -8.94 -8.06 -6.98
CA ILE A 167 -9.21 -9.50 -6.79
C ILE A 167 -10.21 -10.00 -7.84
N ALA A 168 -11.32 -9.29 -8.06
CA ALA A 168 -12.32 -9.70 -9.05
C ALA A 168 -11.75 -9.75 -10.48
N VAL A 169 -10.97 -8.74 -10.89
CA VAL A 169 -10.33 -8.73 -12.22
C VAL A 169 -9.22 -9.78 -12.32
N ASN A 170 -8.49 -10.04 -11.23
CA ASN A 170 -7.47 -11.07 -11.20
C ASN A 170 -8.05 -12.46 -11.52
N ASP A 171 -9.22 -12.76 -10.98
CA ASP A 171 -9.84 -14.08 -11.09
C ASP A 171 -10.71 -14.23 -12.35
N LEU A 172 -11.39 -13.15 -12.76
CA LEU A 172 -12.44 -13.21 -13.79
C LEU A 172 -12.07 -12.46 -15.08
N GLY A 173 -10.98 -11.69 -15.07
CA GLY A 173 -10.58 -10.83 -16.18
C GLY A 173 -11.41 -9.55 -16.32
N THR A 174 -10.86 -8.57 -17.03
CA THR A 174 -11.48 -7.25 -17.21
C THR A 174 -12.84 -7.33 -17.91
N GLU A 175 -12.93 -8.17 -18.94
CA GLU A 175 -14.11 -8.24 -19.79
C GLU A 175 -15.34 -8.66 -18.98
N TYR A 176 -15.24 -9.77 -18.23
CA TYR A 176 -16.35 -10.26 -17.41
C TYR A 176 -16.76 -9.25 -16.34
N VAL A 177 -15.80 -8.70 -15.59
CA VAL A 177 -16.09 -7.75 -14.50
C VAL A 177 -16.84 -6.52 -15.02
N HIS A 178 -16.43 -5.99 -16.18
CA HIS A 178 -17.03 -4.78 -16.74
C HIS A 178 -18.31 -5.01 -17.55
N ARG A 179 -18.79 -6.24 -17.65
CA ARG A 179 -20.20 -6.49 -18.00
C ARG A 179 -21.16 -5.97 -16.92
N TYR A 180 -20.70 -5.88 -15.67
CA TYR A 180 -21.54 -5.51 -14.53
C TYR A 180 -21.28 -4.10 -13.99
N VAL A 181 -20.09 -3.54 -14.21
CA VAL A 181 -19.71 -2.21 -13.72
C VAL A 181 -19.01 -1.39 -14.80
N GLY A 182 -19.28 -0.09 -14.85
CA GLY A 182 -18.62 0.86 -15.75
C GLY A 182 -17.15 1.12 -15.39
N LYS A 183 -16.52 2.00 -16.18
CA LYS A 183 -15.09 2.35 -16.10
C LYS A 183 -14.86 3.85 -15.89
N GLU A 184 -15.92 4.64 -15.78
CA GLU A 184 -15.84 6.10 -15.91
C GLU A 184 -16.28 6.79 -14.60
N PRO A 185 -15.76 8.00 -14.32
CA PRO A 185 -16.29 8.81 -13.25
C PRO A 185 -17.76 9.16 -13.54
N SER A 186 -18.56 9.34 -12.48
CA SER A 186 -19.97 9.71 -12.64
C SER A 186 -20.17 11.13 -13.18
N GLY A 187 -19.18 12.03 -13.04
CA GLY A 187 -19.29 13.46 -13.38
C GLY A 187 -20.29 14.27 -12.53
N LEU A 188 -21.14 13.57 -11.77
CA LEU A 188 -22.16 14.09 -10.88
C LEU A 188 -21.71 13.93 -9.42
N ARG A 189 -22.21 14.79 -8.52
CA ARG A 189 -22.06 14.62 -7.07
C ARG A 189 -22.44 13.19 -6.69
N PHE A 190 -21.65 12.55 -5.84
CA PHE A 190 -21.77 11.15 -5.40
C PHE A 190 -23.18 10.71 -4.91
N ASN A 191 -24.10 11.64 -4.69
CA ASN A 191 -25.41 11.41 -4.07
C ASN A 191 -26.61 11.32 -5.03
N LYS A 192 -26.45 11.42 -6.36
CA LYS A 192 -27.61 11.65 -7.25
C LYS A 192 -28.02 10.54 -8.22
N LEU A 193 -27.12 9.69 -8.71
CA LEU A 193 -27.48 8.56 -9.60
C LEU A 193 -26.69 7.31 -9.23
N PHE A 194 -27.36 6.16 -9.24
CA PHE A 194 -26.74 4.86 -8.91
C PHE A 194 -26.16 4.16 -10.14
N LEU A 195 -26.72 4.41 -11.34
CA LEU A 195 -26.40 3.74 -12.59
C LEU A 195 -26.11 4.75 -13.71
N ASN A 196 -25.32 4.31 -14.69
CA ASN A 196 -25.10 4.97 -15.97
C ASN A 196 -26.21 4.63 -16.99
N GLU A 197 -26.06 5.11 -18.21
CA GLU A 197 -27.03 4.88 -19.31
C GLU A 197 -27.18 3.41 -19.71
N ASP A 198 -26.19 2.56 -19.39
CA ASP A 198 -26.20 1.11 -19.65
C ASP A 198 -26.81 0.29 -18.48
N ASP A 199 -27.48 0.94 -17.52
CA ASP A 199 -28.00 0.33 -16.30
C ASP A 199 -26.90 -0.39 -15.45
N ARG A 200 -25.68 0.16 -15.43
CA ARG A 200 -24.55 -0.32 -14.61
C ARG A 200 -24.04 0.77 -13.67
N PRO A 201 -23.52 0.45 -12.48
CA PRO A 201 -22.86 1.46 -11.66
C PRO A 201 -21.65 2.05 -12.40
N HIS A 202 -21.41 3.34 -12.22
CA HIS A 202 -20.40 4.08 -13.00
C HIS A 202 -18.98 3.48 -12.95
N ASN A 203 -18.54 3.04 -11.76
CA ASN A 203 -17.21 2.49 -11.54
C ASN A 203 -17.16 1.73 -10.18
N PRO A 204 -16.14 0.89 -9.93
CA PRO A 204 -16.02 0.13 -8.68
C PRO A 204 -15.64 0.97 -7.45
N MET A 205 -15.30 2.26 -7.61
CA MET A 205 -14.89 3.13 -6.49
C MET A 205 -16.08 3.77 -5.77
N VAL A 206 -17.27 3.77 -6.40
CA VAL A 206 -18.52 4.17 -5.75
C VAL A 206 -19.22 3.00 -5.06
N ASN A 207 -20.12 3.27 -4.10
CA ASN A 207 -20.76 2.21 -3.31
C ASN A 207 -21.54 1.21 -4.17
N ALA A 208 -22.33 1.67 -5.14
CA ALA A 208 -23.10 0.80 -6.03
C ALA A 208 -22.20 -0.16 -6.82
N GLY A 209 -21.12 0.35 -7.43
CA GLY A 209 -20.15 -0.49 -8.13
C GLY A 209 -19.42 -1.43 -7.19
N ALA A 210 -19.05 -0.97 -6.01
CA ALA A 210 -18.40 -1.79 -5.01
C ALA A 210 -19.29 -2.94 -4.49
N ILE A 211 -20.61 -2.74 -4.39
CA ILE A 211 -21.59 -3.78 -4.05
C ILE A 211 -21.70 -4.80 -5.19
N VAL A 212 -21.76 -4.34 -6.44
CA VAL A 212 -21.73 -5.23 -7.61
C VAL A 212 -20.44 -6.04 -7.65
N ILE A 213 -19.27 -5.42 -7.45
CA ILE A 213 -17.98 -6.14 -7.37
C ILE A 213 -17.99 -7.20 -6.26
N THR A 214 -18.56 -6.90 -5.09
CA THR A 214 -18.69 -7.89 -4.00
C THR A 214 -19.48 -9.12 -4.43
N SER A 215 -20.48 -8.98 -5.31
CA SER A 215 -21.26 -10.13 -5.83
C SER A 215 -20.45 -11.05 -6.76
N LEU A 216 -19.37 -10.55 -7.37
CA LEU A 216 -18.59 -11.30 -8.35
C LEU A 216 -17.55 -12.22 -7.70
N ILE A 217 -17.14 -11.93 -6.47
CA ILE A 217 -16.06 -12.65 -5.79
C ILE A 217 -16.54 -14.03 -5.33
N LYS A 218 -15.84 -15.07 -5.80
CA LYS A 218 -16.07 -16.49 -5.42
C LYS A 218 -17.57 -16.87 -5.45
N GLN A 219 -18.19 -16.65 -6.60
CA GLN A 219 -19.59 -17.06 -6.85
C GLN A 219 -19.78 -18.56 -6.54
N GLY A 220 -20.94 -18.91 -5.99
CA GLY A 220 -21.27 -20.28 -5.54
C GLY A 220 -20.78 -20.65 -4.12
N ALA A 221 -19.84 -19.89 -3.54
CA ALA A 221 -19.42 -20.07 -2.14
C ALA A 221 -20.30 -19.29 -1.16
N ASN A 222 -20.30 -19.70 0.11
CA ASN A 222 -20.98 -18.94 1.17
C ASN A 222 -20.13 -17.73 1.63
N ASN A 223 -20.73 -16.80 2.38
CA ASN A 223 -20.04 -15.56 2.77
C ASN A 223 -18.81 -15.76 3.66
N ALA A 224 -18.78 -16.81 4.50
CA ALA A 224 -17.61 -17.09 5.33
C ALA A 224 -16.41 -17.51 4.47
N GLU A 225 -16.63 -18.42 3.52
CA GLU A 225 -15.61 -18.85 2.56
C GLU A 225 -15.12 -17.70 1.67
N LYS A 226 -16.04 -16.81 1.24
CA LYS A 226 -15.70 -15.60 0.50
C LYS A 226 -14.85 -14.64 1.33
N PHE A 227 -15.17 -14.47 2.60
CA PHE A 227 -14.43 -13.62 3.51
C PHE A 227 -13.01 -14.15 3.74
N ASP A 228 -12.85 -15.45 4.02
CA ASP A 228 -11.54 -16.09 4.15
C ASP A 228 -10.71 -15.94 2.88
N TYR A 229 -11.32 -16.10 1.70
CA TYR A 229 -10.66 -15.90 0.42
C TYR A 229 -10.13 -14.48 0.25
N VAL A 230 -10.93 -13.46 0.58
CA VAL A 230 -10.48 -12.06 0.52
C VAL A 230 -9.38 -11.80 1.55
N MET A 231 -9.51 -12.30 2.78
CA MET A 231 -8.49 -12.15 3.83
C MET A 231 -7.15 -12.78 3.41
N GLN A 232 -7.16 -13.93 2.72
CA GLN A 232 -5.95 -14.53 2.15
C GLN A 232 -5.28 -13.59 1.14
N PHE A 233 -6.04 -12.98 0.22
CA PHE A 233 -5.49 -11.99 -0.71
C PHE A 233 -4.94 -10.75 0.02
N MET A 234 -5.66 -10.24 1.02
CA MET A 234 -5.21 -9.08 1.82
C MET A 234 -3.90 -9.39 2.55
N ASN A 235 -3.79 -10.57 3.17
CA ASN A 235 -2.56 -11.02 3.81
C ASN A 235 -1.38 -11.08 2.83
N LYS A 236 -1.59 -11.65 1.63
CA LYS A 236 -0.56 -11.70 0.59
C LYS A 236 -0.14 -10.31 0.12
N MET A 237 -1.11 -9.41 -0.13
CA MET A 237 -0.83 -8.02 -0.52
C MET A 237 -0.09 -7.24 0.58
N ALA A 238 -0.34 -7.56 1.85
CA ALA A 238 0.33 -6.95 3.01
C ALA A 238 1.64 -7.65 3.39
N GLY A 239 2.06 -8.71 2.68
CA GLY A 239 3.23 -9.51 3.04
C GLY A 239 3.12 -10.17 4.43
N ASN A 240 1.91 -10.58 4.80
CA ASN A 240 1.52 -11.17 6.09
C ASN A 240 1.69 -10.23 7.30
N GLU A 241 1.68 -8.91 7.07
CA GLU A 241 1.47 -7.95 8.15
C GLU A 241 0.02 -7.93 8.65
N TYR A 242 -0.29 -7.05 9.61
CA TYR A 242 -1.58 -7.00 10.26
C TYR A 242 -2.73 -6.77 9.27
N VAL A 243 -3.64 -7.75 9.19
CA VAL A 243 -4.97 -7.62 8.58
C VAL A 243 -5.97 -8.20 9.57
N GLY A 244 -6.82 -7.33 10.11
CA GLY A 244 -7.80 -7.66 11.14
C GLY A 244 -9.24 -7.51 10.67
N PHE A 245 -10.17 -7.62 11.62
CA PHE A 245 -11.60 -7.44 11.35
C PHE A 245 -12.32 -6.87 12.58
N SER A 246 -13.07 -5.79 12.37
CA SER A 246 -13.85 -5.14 13.41
C SER A 246 -15.31 -5.59 13.36
N ASN A 247 -15.67 -6.62 14.11
CA ASN A 247 -17.08 -7.03 14.22
C ASN A 247 -17.96 -5.88 14.76
N ALA A 248 -17.43 -5.05 15.66
CA ALA A 248 -18.17 -3.91 16.20
C ALA A 248 -18.53 -2.88 15.11
N THR A 249 -17.59 -2.56 14.22
CA THR A 249 -17.85 -1.65 13.09
C THR A 249 -18.80 -2.30 12.09
N PHE A 250 -18.64 -3.59 11.81
CA PHE A 250 -19.54 -4.33 10.92
C PHE A 250 -21.00 -4.27 11.38
N GLN A 251 -21.27 -4.52 12.66
CA GLN A 251 -22.63 -4.46 13.20
C GLN A 251 -23.23 -3.07 13.05
N SER A 252 -22.48 -2.02 13.41
CA SER A 252 -22.97 -0.65 13.31
C SER A 252 -23.15 -0.18 11.86
N GLU A 253 -22.23 -0.52 10.94
CA GLU A 253 -22.37 -0.24 9.51
C GLU A 253 -23.62 -0.90 8.92
N ARG A 254 -23.90 -2.14 9.32
CA ARG A 254 -25.09 -2.88 8.90
C ARG A 254 -26.37 -2.25 9.41
N GLU A 255 -26.41 -1.85 10.68
CA GLU A 255 -27.57 -1.21 11.33
C GLU A 255 -27.86 0.19 10.75
N SER A 256 -26.83 0.98 10.44
CA SER A 256 -26.99 2.32 9.82
C SER A 256 -26.98 2.29 8.28
N GLY A 257 -27.06 1.10 7.69
CA GLY A 257 -26.76 0.84 6.28
C GLY A 257 -27.85 1.21 5.27
N ASP A 258 -28.88 1.96 5.65
CA ASP A 258 -30.12 2.19 4.87
C ASP A 258 -29.85 2.59 3.41
N ARG A 259 -28.88 3.50 3.18
CA ARG A 259 -28.51 3.92 1.83
C ARG A 259 -27.97 2.76 0.99
N ASN A 260 -27.18 1.87 1.57
CA ASN A 260 -26.65 0.71 0.85
C ASN A 260 -27.75 -0.35 0.61
N PHE A 261 -28.73 -0.48 1.51
CA PHE A 261 -29.94 -1.29 1.26
C PHE A 261 -30.74 -0.75 0.08
N ALA A 262 -31.00 0.56 0.03
CA ALA A 262 -31.69 1.20 -1.10
C ALA A 262 -30.96 0.95 -2.43
N ILE A 263 -29.62 1.10 -2.43
CA ILE A 263 -28.78 0.76 -3.59
C ILE A 263 -28.93 -0.72 -3.95
N GLY A 264 -28.85 -1.62 -2.99
CA GLY A 264 -28.97 -3.06 -3.22
C GLY A 264 -30.30 -3.47 -3.86
N TYR A 265 -31.42 -2.96 -3.34
CA TYR A 265 -32.75 -3.21 -3.92
C TYR A 265 -32.87 -2.65 -5.34
N TYR A 266 -32.36 -1.44 -5.58
CA TYR A 266 -32.36 -0.84 -6.92
C TYR A 266 -31.53 -1.66 -7.92
N LEU A 267 -30.33 -2.11 -7.52
CA LEU A 267 -29.47 -2.98 -8.33
C LEU A 267 -30.14 -4.33 -8.62
N LYS A 268 -30.90 -4.87 -7.65
CA LYS A 268 -31.65 -6.12 -7.81
C LYS A 268 -32.77 -5.96 -8.83
N GLU A 269 -33.56 -4.90 -8.74
CA GLU A 269 -34.64 -4.58 -9.69
C GLU A 269 -34.11 -4.43 -11.12
N LYS A 270 -32.97 -3.74 -11.27
CA LYS A 270 -32.30 -3.49 -12.55
C LYS A 270 -31.44 -4.66 -13.06
N LYS A 271 -31.45 -5.82 -12.38
CA LYS A 271 -30.69 -7.02 -12.76
C LYS A 271 -29.18 -6.76 -12.91
N CYS A 272 -28.62 -5.90 -12.07
CA CYS A 272 -27.19 -5.56 -12.10
C CYS A 272 -26.28 -6.63 -11.47
N PHE A 273 -26.85 -7.67 -10.86
CA PHE A 273 -26.11 -8.77 -10.25
C PHE A 273 -26.03 -10.00 -11.17
N PRO A 274 -25.02 -10.87 -11.02
CA PRO A 274 -25.03 -12.19 -11.64
C PRO A 274 -26.27 -12.99 -11.27
N GLU A 275 -26.67 -13.91 -12.16
CA GLU A 275 -27.81 -14.78 -11.93
C GLU A 275 -27.64 -15.61 -10.65
N GLY A 276 -28.73 -15.81 -9.89
CA GLY A 276 -28.71 -16.55 -8.63
C GLY A 276 -28.10 -15.80 -7.43
N THR A 277 -27.82 -14.49 -7.56
CA THR A 277 -27.27 -13.69 -6.46
C THR A 277 -28.33 -13.39 -5.38
N ASP A 278 -28.02 -13.71 -4.13
CA ASP A 278 -28.74 -13.18 -2.96
C ASP A 278 -28.20 -11.80 -2.59
N MET A 279 -28.95 -10.75 -2.93
CA MET A 279 -28.60 -9.35 -2.67
C MET A 279 -28.35 -9.06 -1.19
N VAL A 280 -29.16 -9.61 -0.27
CA VAL A 280 -29.04 -9.30 1.16
C VAL A 280 -27.76 -9.90 1.72
N ALA A 281 -27.46 -11.15 1.36
CA ALA A 281 -26.20 -11.79 1.71
C ALA A 281 -24.99 -11.03 1.14
N ILE A 282 -25.08 -10.52 -0.10
CA ILE A 282 -24.00 -9.70 -0.69
C ILE A 282 -23.81 -8.37 0.04
N LEU A 283 -24.89 -7.74 0.52
CA LEU A 283 -24.77 -6.53 1.35
C LEU A 283 -24.08 -6.81 2.67
N ASP A 284 -24.44 -7.90 3.36
CA ASP A 284 -23.73 -8.31 4.57
C ASP A 284 -22.25 -8.53 4.30
N PHE A 285 -21.89 -9.21 3.21
CA PHE A 285 -20.49 -9.39 2.83
C PHE A 285 -19.81 -8.06 2.48
N TYR A 286 -20.51 -7.13 1.83
CA TYR A 286 -20.00 -5.79 1.57
C TYR A 286 -19.66 -5.05 2.87
N PHE A 287 -20.52 -5.11 3.89
CA PHE A 287 -20.27 -4.50 5.19
C PHE A 287 -19.08 -5.14 5.92
N GLN A 288 -18.95 -6.48 5.85
CA GLN A 288 -17.81 -7.19 6.40
C GLN A 288 -16.49 -6.69 5.78
N LEU A 289 -16.43 -6.57 4.45
CA LEU A 289 -15.23 -6.10 3.77
C LEU A 289 -14.86 -4.65 4.12
N CYS A 290 -15.84 -3.77 4.31
CA CYS A 290 -15.60 -2.38 4.75
C CYS A 290 -15.05 -2.30 6.19
N SER A 291 -15.30 -3.33 7.01
CA SER A 291 -14.89 -3.43 8.41
C SER A 291 -13.60 -4.23 8.63
N ILE A 292 -12.86 -4.55 7.55
CA ILE A 292 -11.50 -5.09 7.64
C ILE A 292 -10.59 -4.02 8.24
N GLU A 293 -9.77 -4.40 9.22
CA GLU A 293 -8.83 -3.52 9.90
C GLU A 293 -7.42 -3.66 9.34
N VAL A 294 -6.70 -2.55 9.27
CA VAL A 294 -5.29 -2.47 8.90
C VAL A 294 -4.59 -1.45 9.79
N THR A 295 -3.27 -1.44 9.72
CA THR A 295 -2.42 -0.34 10.22
C THR A 295 -1.89 0.46 9.03
N CYS A 296 -1.31 1.66 9.26
CA CYS A 296 -0.62 2.36 8.17
C CYS A 296 0.52 1.51 7.60
N GLU A 297 1.26 0.82 8.46
CA GLU A 297 2.38 -0.02 8.06
C GLU A 297 1.96 -1.12 7.08
N SER A 298 0.94 -1.90 7.42
CA SER A 298 0.44 -3.01 6.59
C SER A 298 -0.21 -2.52 5.29
N ALA A 299 -1.01 -1.46 5.36
CA ALA A 299 -1.67 -0.90 4.19
C ALA A 299 -0.68 -0.24 3.21
N SER A 300 0.44 0.31 3.69
CA SER A 300 1.51 0.81 2.81
C SER A 300 2.13 -0.32 1.97
N VAL A 301 2.23 -1.54 2.52
CA VAL A 301 2.68 -2.73 1.77
C VAL A 301 1.65 -3.16 0.73
N MET A 302 0.35 -3.10 1.06
CA MET A 302 -0.72 -3.35 0.08
C MET A 302 -0.67 -2.35 -1.09
N ALA A 303 -0.50 -1.05 -0.79
CA ALA A 303 -0.32 -0.03 -1.82
C ALA A 303 0.95 -0.28 -2.66
N ALA A 304 2.04 -0.73 -2.03
CA ALA A 304 3.29 -1.00 -2.71
C ALA A 304 3.21 -2.26 -3.58
N THR A 305 2.38 -3.23 -3.22
CA THR A 305 2.04 -4.37 -4.09
C THR A 305 1.37 -3.89 -5.39
N LEU A 306 0.49 -2.90 -5.31
CA LEU A 306 -0.08 -2.26 -6.51
C LEU A 306 0.98 -1.44 -7.27
N ALA A 307 1.84 -0.70 -6.56
CA ALA A 307 2.95 0.03 -7.18
C ALA A 307 3.92 -0.87 -7.95
N ASN A 308 4.08 -2.12 -7.49
CA ASN A 308 5.00 -3.12 -8.02
C ASN A 308 4.34 -4.12 -8.98
N GLY A 309 3.29 -3.70 -9.69
CA GLY A 309 2.66 -4.52 -10.74
C GLY A 309 2.00 -5.81 -10.23
N GLY A 310 1.67 -5.89 -8.94
CA GLY A 310 1.00 -7.04 -8.33
C GLY A 310 1.93 -8.00 -7.59
N PHE A 311 3.24 -7.71 -7.53
CA PHE A 311 4.20 -8.46 -6.73
C PHE A 311 4.36 -7.82 -5.35
N CYS A 312 4.18 -8.59 -4.28
CA CYS A 312 4.39 -8.05 -2.94
C CYS A 312 5.87 -7.71 -2.73
N PRO A 313 6.22 -6.45 -2.40
CA PRO A 313 7.61 -5.99 -2.40
C PRO A 313 8.47 -6.65 -1.32
N ILE A 314 7.86 -7.09 -0.22
CA ILE A 314 8.58 -7.70 0.92
C ILE A 314 8.59 -9.22 0.91
N THR A 315 7.89 -9.88 -0.03
CA THR A 315 7.89 -11.35 -0.15
C THR A 315 8.34 -11.84 -1.53
N GLY A 316 8.18 -11.02 -2.57
CA GLY A 316 8.40 -11.41 -3.96
C GLY A 316 7.26 -12.27 -4.55
N GLU A 317 6.19 -12.54 -3.80
CA GLU A 317 5.04 -13.30 -4.30
C GLU A 317 4.26 -12.49 -5.34
N ARG A 318 3.91 -13.12 -6.46
CA ARG A 318 2.92 -12.56 -7.40
C ARG A 318 1.52 -12.74 -6.83
N VAL A 319 0.94 -11.65 -6.34
CA VAL A 319 -0.38 -11.64 -5.68
C VAL A 319 -1.51 -11.32 -6.66
N LEU A 320 -1.28 -10.40 -7.60
CA LEU A 320 -2.29 -9.94 -8.56
C LEU A 320 -1.76 -10.00 -9.99
N SER A 321 -2.67 -10.12 -10.95
CA SER A 321 -2.36 -9.98 -12.36
C SER A 321 -1.99 -8.51 -12.69
N PRO A 322 -1.00 -8.26 -13.58
CA PRO A 322 -0.67 -6.90 -13.99
C PRO A 322 -1.84 -6.15 -14.61
N GLU A 323 -2.76 -6.86 -15.27
CA GLU A 323 -4.01 -6.30 -15.80
C GLU A 323 -4.91 -5.76 -14.69
N ALA A 324 -5.15 -6.55 -13.64
CA ALA A 324 -5.94 -6.13 -12.49
C ALA A 324 -5.34 -4.89 -11.81
N VAL A 325 -4.03 -4.87 -11.65
CA VAL A 325 -3.30 -3.75 -11.05
C VAL A 325 -3.44 -2.49 -11.91
N ARG A 326 -3.15 -2.57 -13.22
CA ARG A 326 -3.28 -1.44 -14.14
C ARG A 326 -4.67 -0.83 -14.09
N ASN A 327 -5.71 -1.64 -14.23
CA ASN A 327 -7.08 -1.13 -14.24
C ASN A 327 -7.46 -0.50 -12.90
N THR A 328 -7.01 -1.09 -11.79
CA THR A 328 -7.27 -0.57 -10.44
C THR A 328 -6.65 0.80 -10.28
N LEU A 329 -5.39 0.98 -10.69
CA LEU A 329 -4.69 2.26 -10.63
C LEU A 329 -5.35 3.31 -11.51
N SER A 330 -5.79 2.95 -12.72
CA SER A 330 -6.53 3.88 -13.59
C SER A 330 -7.83 4.38 -12.94
N LEU A 331 -8.60 3.49 -12.31
CA LEU A 331 -9.86 3.85 -11.65
C LEU A 331 -9.65 4.59 -10.33
N MET A 332 -8.57 4.28 -9.59
CA MET A 332 -8.16 5.07 -8.43
C MET A 332 -7.80 6.50 -8.83
N HIS A 333 -7.11 6.69 -9.96
CA HIS A 333 -6.74 8.00 -10.46
C HIS A 333 -7.98 8.87 -10.77
N SER A 334 -8.98 8.35 -11.49
CA SER A 334 -10.14 9.15 -11.92
C SER A 334 -11.31 9.15 -10.94
N CYS A 335 -11.42 8.16 -10.03
CA CYS A 335 -12.63 7.93 -9.23
C CYS A 335 -12.37 7.71 -7.73
N GLY A 336 -11.13 7.85 -7.27
CA GLY A 336 -10.71 7.36 -5.95
C GLY A 336 -11.01 8.25 -4.74
N MET A 337 -11.19 9.55 -4.93
CA MET A 337 -11.23 10.57 -3.85
C MET A 337 -12.59 11.25 -3.72
N TYR A 338 -13.68 10.49 -3.94
CA TYR A 338 -15.06 11.00 -3.96
C TYR A 338 -15.23 12.14 -4.97
N ASP A 339 -16.00 13.18 -4.63
CA ASP A 339 -16.20 14.37 -5.48
C ASP A 339 -14.88 15.15 -5.70
N PHE A 340 -13.84 14.91 -4.90
CA PHE A 340 -12.52 15.51 -5.06
C PHE A 340 -11.64 14.80 -6.12
N SER A 341 -12.09 13.68 -6.70
CA SER A 341 -11.25 12.86 -7.61
C SER A 341 -10.69 13.64 -8.79
N GLY A 342 -11.48 14.50 -9.43
CA GLY A 342 -11.00 15.31 -10.56
C GLY A 342 -9.94 16.33 -10.16
N GLN A 343 -10.14 17.03 -9.04
CA GLN A 343 -9.18 18.01 -8.50
C GLN A 343 -7.89 17.31 -8.03
N PHE A 344 -8.02 16.16 -7.37
CA PHE A 344 -6.89 15.36 -6.93
C PHE A 344 -6.08 14.82 -8.11
N ALA A 345 -6.74 14.29 -9.14
CA ALA A 345 -6.07 13.82 -10.36
C ALA A 345 -5.33 14.95 -11.10
N PHE A 346 -5.86 16.18 -11.05
CA PHE A 346 -5.25 17.34 -11.71
C PHE A 346 -4.08 17.94 -10.92
N HIS A 347 -4.21 18.07 -9.60
CA HIS A 347 -3.20 18.74 -8.77
C HIS A 347 -2.17 17.80 -8.16
N VAL A 348 -2.59 16.59 -7.76
CA VAL A 348 -1.72 15.57 -7.16
C VAL A 348 -1.30 14.55 -8.22
N GLY A 349 -2.22 14.14 -9.09
CA GLY A 349 -1.91 13.26 -10.22
C GLY A 349 -1.40 11.89 -9.81
N LEU A 350 -1.82 11.37 -8.64
CA LEU A 350 -1.46 10.04 -8.18
C LEU A 350 -2.74 9.18 -8.01
N PRO A 351 -2.69 7.87 -8.31
CA PRO A 351 -3.77 6.95 -7.92
C PRO A 351 -3.92 6.90 -6.39
N ALA A 352 -5.11 7.22 -5.90
CA ALA A 352 -5.41 7.17 -4.47
C ALA A 352 -6.82 6.63 -4.20
N LYS A 353 -7.08 6.14 -2.99
CA LYS A 353 -8.43 5.86 -2.50
C LYS A 353 -8.57 6.32 -1.05
N SER A 354 -9.57 7.17 -0.82
CA SER A 354 -9.95 7.64 0.52
C SER A 354 -10.98 6.72 1.19
N GLY A 355 -10.93 6.62 2.51
CA GLY A 355 -11.86 5.91 3.38
C GLY A 355 -12.37 6.80 4.50
N VAL A 356 -13.65 6.65 4.88
CA VAL A 356 -14.29 7.48 5.90
C VAL A 356 -13.73 7.30 7.32
N ALA A 357 -12.88 6.30 7.55
CA ALA A 357 -12.09 6.18 8.77
C ALA A 357 -10.90 7.16 8.82
N GLY A 358 -10.68 7.98 7.79
CA GLY A 358 -9.57 8.92 7.69
C GLY A 358 -8.34 8.37 6.96
N GLY A 359 -8.44 7.19 6.36
CA GLY A 359 -7.36 6.56 5.60
C GLY A 359 -7.29 7.03 4.15
N ILE A 360 -6.09 7.20 3.62
CA ILE A 360 -5.82 7.42 2.19
C ILE A 360 -4.77 6.40 1.75
N LEU A 361 -5.20 5.43 0.95
CA LEU A 361 -4.31 4.50 0.24
C LEU A 361 -3.76 5.22 -1.00
N LEU A 362 -2.46 5.47 -1.06
CA LEU A 362 -1.82 6.24 -2.12
C LEU A 362 -0.77 5.38 -2.84
N VAL A 363 -0.74 5.43 -4.17
CA VAL A 363 0.22 4.67 -4.97
C VAL A 363 1.04 5.62 -5.84
N VAL A 364 2.36 5.48 -5.81
CA VAL A 364 3.29 6.05 -6.79
C VAL A 364 3.79 4.89 -7.65
N PRO A 365 3.21 4.66 -8.85
CA PRO A 365 3.51 3.48 -9.66
C PRO A 365 5.01 3.34 -9.93
N ASN A 366 5.52 2.12 -9.80
CA ASN A 366 6.94 1.75 -9.94
C ASN A 366 7.89 2.38 -8.90
N VAL A 367 7.39 3.05 -7.86
CA VAL A 367 8.24 3.67 -6.82
C VAL A 367 7.86 3.17 -5.44
N MET A 368 6.63 3.45 -4.99
CA MET A 368 6.21 3.15 -3.62
C MET A 368 4.69 3.17 -3.45
N GLY A 369 4.24 2.51 -2.39
CA GLY A 369 2.90 2.68 -1.83
C GLY A 369 2.95 3.38 -0.48
N LEU A 370 1.91 4.15 -0.17
CA LEU A 370 1.77 4.85 1.09
C LEU A 370 0.38 4.65 1.69
N MET A 371 0.31 4.74 3.02
CA MET A 371 -0.93 4.94 3.75
C MET A 371 -0.78 6.14 4.67
N CYS A 372 -1.68 7.11 4.49
CA CYS A 372 -1.86 8.23 5.40
C CYS A 372 -3.15 8.03 6.18
N TRP A 373 -3.14 8.26 7.49
CA TRP A 373 -4.32 8.07 8.33
C TRP A 373 -4.49 9.19 9.36
N SER A 374 -5.55 9.97 9.21
CA SER A 374 -6.01 10.96 10.18
C SER A 374 -7.54 11.00 10.15
N PRO A 375 -8.23 10.66 11.26
CA PRO A 375 -9.69 10.53 11.31
C PRO A 375 -10.51 11.76 10.87
N PRO A 376 -10.10 13.02 11.16
CA PRO A 376 -10.82 14.20 10.70
C PRO A 376 -10.91 14.31 9.16
N LEU A 377 -12.15 14.35 8.67
CA LEU A 377 -12.49 14.47 7.26
C LEU A 377 -12.86 15.91 6.89
N ASP A 378 -12.56 16.28 5.64
CA ASP A 378 -13.08 17.49 5.00
C ASP A 378 -14.57 17.34 4.62
N LYS A 379 -15.13 18.38 4.00
CA LYS A 379 -16.53 18.40 3.55
C LYS A 379 -16.82 17.42 2.40
N MET A 380 -15.79 16.88 1.75
CA MET A 380 -15.89 15.90 0.66
C MET A 380 -15.66 14.46 1.15
N GLY A 381 -15.39 14.26 2.45
CA GLY A 381 -15.17 12.95 3.06
C GLY A 381 -13.73 12.45 2.99
N ASN A 382 -12.76 13.30 2.68
CA ASN A 382 -11.33 12.94 2.62
C ASN A 382 -10.57 13.41 3.86
N SER A 383 -9.55 12.67 4.29
CA SER A 383 -8.72 13.06 5.44
C SER A 383 -8.01 14.40 5.19
N VAL A 384 -8.17 15.36 6.10
CA VAL A 384 -7.61 16.73 5.96
C VAL A 384 -6.08 16.69 5.91
N LYS A 385 -5.46 16.08 6.91
CA LYS A 385 -3.98 15.93 6.97
C LYS A 385 -3.46 15.08 5.81
N GLY A 386 -4.20 14.02 5.46
CA GLY A 386 -3.84 13.13 4.35
C GLY A 386 -3.78 13.85 3.00
N ILE A 387 -4.78 14.67 2.67
CA ILE A 387 -4.80 15.46 1.43
C ILE A 387 -3.66 16.50 1.43
N HIS A 388 -3.45 17.21 2.55
CA HIS A 388 -2.37 18.18 2.67
C HIS A 388 -1.00 17.54 2.40
N PHE A 389 -0.74 16.39 3.04
CA PHE A 389 0.48 15.62 2.83
C PHE A 389 0.66 15.22 1.35
N CYS A 390 -0.41 14.77 0.68
CA CYS A 390 -0.35 14.38 -0.73
C CYS A 390 0.04 15.56 -1.65
N HIS A 391 -0.50 16.75 -1.39
CA HIS A 391 -0.15 17.96 -2.14
C HIS A 391 1.29 18.39 -1.91
N ASP A 392 1.75 18.43 -0.65
CA ASP A 392 3.13 18.81 -0.34
C ASP A 392 4.12 17.80 -0.94
N LEU A 393 3.79 16.50 -0.92
CA LEU A 393 4.62 15.44 -1.50
C LEU A 393 4.90 15.69 -2.99
N VAL A 394 3.88 15.97 -3.79
CA VAL A 394 4.06 16.21 -5.24
C VAL A 394 4.55 17.62 -5.57
N SER A 395 4.43 18.55 -4.62
CA SER A 395 5.02 19.88 -4.75
C SER A 395 6.53 19.82 -4.57
N LEU A 396 6.99 18.96 -3.65
CA LEU A 396 8.41 18.70 -3.41
C LEU A 396 9.02 17.76 -4.45
N CYS A 397 8.35 16.65 -4.78
CA CYS A 397 8.90 15.57 -5.60
C CYS A 397 8.23 15.49 -6.98
N ASN A 398 8.98 15.07 -8.00
CA ASN A 398 8.48 14.86 -9.38
C ASN A 398 7.66 13.56 -9.55
N PHE A 399 6.74 13.30 -8.61
CA PHE A 399 5.91 12.09 -8.57
C PHE A 399 4.57 12.24 -9.27
N HIS A 400 4.15 13.45 -9.63
CA HIS A 400 2.91 13.63 -10.38
C HIS A 400 2.96 12.76 -11.66
N ASN A 401 1.89 12.03 -11.99
CA ASN A 401 1.90 11.06 -13.10
C ASN A 401 2.25 11.68 -14.47
N TYR A 402 2.09 13.00 -14.60
CA TYR A 402 2.45 13.79 -15.78
C TYR A 402 3.67 14.72 -15.58
N ASP A 403 4.41 14.59 -14.47
CA ASP A 403 5.71 15.27 -14.34
C ASP A 403 6.74 14.66 -15.30
N ASN A 404 7.66 15.48 -15.78
CA ASN A 404 8.72 15.04 -16.67
C ASN A 404 9.89 14.46 -15.87
N LEU A 405 10.36 13.25 -16.16
CA LEU A 405 11.49 12.62 -15.45
C LEU A 405 12.85 13.25 -15.75
N ARG A 406 12.95 14.16 -16.73
CA ARG A 406 14.20 14.81 -17.15
C ARG A 406 14.22 16.31 -16.85
N HIS A 407 13.09 17.00 -16.98
CA HIS A 407 12.93 18.44 -16.89
C HIS A 407 11.83 18.79 -15.87
N PHE A 408 12.12 18.61 -14.58
CA PHE A 408 11.16 18.73 -13.47
C PHE A 408 11.33 19.98 -12.60
N ALA A 409 11.85 21.07 -13.20
CA ALA A 409 12.07 22.35 -12.54
C ALA A 409 12.84 22.21 -11.20
N LYS A 410 12.33 22.79 -10.11
CA LYS A 410 12.95 22.77 -8.78
C LYS A 410 12.55 21.56 -7.92
N LYS A 411 11.80 20.61 -8.46
CA LYS A 411 11.37 19.42 -7.72
C LYS A 411 12.56 18.47 -7.48
N LEU A 412 12.43 17.63 -6.47
CA LEU A 412 13.33 16.53 -6.18
C LEU A 412 12.91 15.28 -6.97
N ASP A 413 13.90 14.49 -7.39
CA ASP A 413 13.68 13.14 -7.89
C ASP A 413 14.42 12.13 -7.00
N PRO A 414 13.73 11.52 -6.02
CA PRO A 414 14.34 10.56 -5.10
C PRO A 414 14.90 9.30 -5.79
N ARG A 415 14.64 9.10 -7.09
CA ARG A 415 15.18 7.97 -7.87
C ARG A 415 16.63 8.17 -8.31
N ARG A 416 17.19 9.37 -8.13
CA ARG A 416 18.55 9.72 -8.57
C ARG A 416 19.47 9.95 -7.39
N GLU A 417 20.74 9.60 -7.57
CA GLU A 417 21.81 9.99 -6.65
C GLU A 417 22.28 11.42 -6.97
N GLY A 418 22.30 12.29 -5.97
CA GLY A 418 22.67 13.70 -6.12
C GLY A 418 21.53 14.54 -6.67
N GLY A 419 21.32 15.72 -6.06
CA GLY A 419 20.37 16.74 -6.50
C GLY A 419 20.77 17.40 -7.82
N ASP A 420 21.11 16.62 -8.84
CA ASP A 420 21.43 17.07 -10.20
C ASP A 420 20.15 17.62 -10.85
N GLN A 421 19.79 18.83 -10.45
CA GLN A 421 19.11 19.79 -11.31
C GLN A 421 20.06 20.03 -12.50
N ARG A 422 19.90 19.23 -13.56
CA ARG A 422 20.36 19.66 -14.88
C ARG A 422 19.48 20.85 -15.26
N VAL A 423 20.01 22.05 -14.99
CA VAL A 423 19.46 23.35 -15.41
C VAL A 423 19.14 23.33 -16.90
#